data_AF-A0A8J6YBC8-F1
#
_entry.id   AF-A0A8J6YBC8-F1
#
_cell.length_a   1.000
_cell.length_b   1.000
_cell.length_c   1.000
_cell.angle_alpha   90.00
_cell.angle_beta   90.00
_cell.angle_gamma   90.00
#
_symmetry.space_group_name_H-M   'P 1'
#
loop_
_entity.id
_entity.type
_entity.pdbx_description
1 polymer ?
#
loop_
_entity_poly.entity_id
_entity_poly.type
_entity_poly.pdbx_seq_one_letter_code
_entity_poly.pdbx_strand_id
1 'polypeptide(L)'
;MPNKNLRSSVDNFLNLKVFITVFVAVLDLKNGKLIYVNGGHNPPLHYRDAEKKFSWLDVEQNCVLGLMDEMDFVQQETQMNHGDII
;
A
#
# COMPACT_ATOMS: atom_id res chain seq x y z
N MET A 1 23.28 4.81 -16.45
CA MET A 1 22.08 5.59 -16.10
C MET A 1 21.91 5.52 -14.59
N PRO A 2 21.69 6.62 -13.85
CA PRO A 2 21.64 6.56 -12.40
C PRO A 2 20.39 5.80 -11.96
N ASN A 3 20.60 4.80 -11.10
CA ASN A 3 19.59 3.92 -10.55
C ASN A 3 18.66 4.75 -9.65
N LYS A 4 17.52 5.21 -10.18
CA LYS A 4 16.53 5.94 -9.38
C LYS A 4 15.86 4.97 -8.42
N ASN A 5 16.17 5.09 -7.13
CA ASN A 5 15.46 4.33 -6.09
C ASN A 5 14.09 5.00 -5.81
N LEU A 6 13.15 4.24 -5.25
CA LEU A 6 11.79 4.71 -4.94
C LEU A 6 11.79 6.01 -4.12
N ARG A 7 12.72 6.15 -3.15
CA ARG A 7 12.91 7.37 -2.36
C ARG A 7 13.18 8.60 -3.23
N SER A 8 14.16 8.53 -4.12
CA SER A 8 14.53 9.66 -4.99
C SER A 8 13.39 10.07 -5.94
N SER A 9 12.55 9.13 -6.37
CA SER A 9 11.36 9.44 -7.15
C SER A 9 10.32 10.17 -6.30
N VAL A 10 10.04 9.67 -5.09
CA VAL A 10 9.11 10.29 -4.13
C VAL A 10 9.58 11.69 -3.73
N ASP A 11 10.85 11.87 -3.40
CA ASP A 11 11.43 13.17 -3.01
C ASP A 11 11.31 14.21 -4.14
N ASN A 12 11.48 13.77 -5.38
CA ASN A 12 11.32 14.64 -6.55
C ASN A 12 9.87 15.08 -6.74
N PHE A 13 8.88 14.24 -6.41
CA PHE A 13 7.48 14.62 -6.44
C PHE A 13 7.10 15.56 -5.28
N LEU A 14 7.63 15.33 -4.09
CA LEU A 14 7.41 16.23 -2.94
C LEU A 14 7.92 17.65 -3.24
N ASN A 15 9.09 17.77 -3.89
CA ASN A 15 9.62 19.05 -4.36
C ASN A 15 8.72 19.75 -5.42
N LEU A 16 7.88 18.99 -6.14
CA LEU A 16 6.92 19.53 -7.10
C LEU A 16 5.58 19.95 -6.47
N LYS A 17 5.42 19.82 -5.14
CA LYS A 17 4.19 20.16 -4.39
C LYS A 17 2.94 19.45 -4.93
N VAL A 18 3.08 18.20 -5.38
CA VAL A 18 1.96 17.37 -5.82
C VAL A 18 1.53 16.42 -4.71
N PHE A 19 0.21 16.22 -4.57
CA PHE A 19 -0.34 15.20 -3.68
C PHE A 19 -0.37 13.85 -4.39
N ILE A 20 0.10 12.80 -3.71
CA ILE A 20 0.10 11.44 -4.25
C ILE A 20 -0.69 10.54 -3.32
N THR A 21 -1.62 9.79 -3.89
CA THR A 21 -2.22 8.63 -3.23
C THR A 21 -1.41 7.40 -3.59
N VAL A 22 -1.16 6.52 -2.61
CA VAL A 22 -0.39 5.31 -2.85
C VAL A 22 -0.95 4.14 -2.05
N PHE A 23 -0.85 2.94 -2.60
CA PHE A 23 -0.97 1.69 -1.85
C PHE A 23 0.30 0.89 -2.13
N VAL A 24 1.00 0.48 -1.07
CA VAL A 24 2.24 -0.30 -1.18
C VAL A 24 2.05 -1.58 -0.38
N ALA A 25 2.39 -2.71 -0.98
CA ALA A 25 2.32 -4.00 -0.31
C ALA A 25 3.53 -4.88 -0.65
N VAL A 26 3.92 -5.74 0.30
CA VAL A 26 4.97 -6.74 0.15
C VAL A 26 4.41 -8.08 0.61
N LEU A 27 4.46 -9.07 -0.27
CA LEU A 27 4.00 -10.43 0.00
C LEU A 27 5.18 -11.36 0.23
N ASP A 28 5.24 -11.99 1.40
CA ASP A 28 6.13 -13.13 1.64
C ASP A 28 5.50 -14.39 1.03
N LEU A 29 6.07 -14.87 -0.08
CA LEU A 29 5.58 -16.03 -0.81
C LEU A 29 5.74 -17.36 -0.05
N LYS A 30 6.58 -17.41 0.99
CA LYS A 30 6.81 -18.65 1.76
C LYS A 30 5.67 -18.94 2.73
N ASN A 31 5.13 -17.90 3.36
CA ASN A 31 4.10 -18.01 4.39
C ASN A 31 2.79 -17.29 4.03
N GLY A 32 2.74 -16.56 2.91
CA GLY A 32 1.55 -15.82 2.45
C GLY A 32 1.29 -14.53 3.20
N LYS A 33 2.19 -14.05 4.07
CA LYS A 33 1.99 -12.82 4.82
C LYS A 33 2.13 -11.61 3.90
N LEU A 34 1.06 -10.83 3.77
CA LEU A 34 1.06 -9.54 3.08
C LEU A 34 1.15 -8.42 4.11
N ILE A 35 2.21 -7.62 4.05
CA ILE A 35 2.28 -6.34 4.78
C ILE A 35 1.99 -5.20 3.81
N TYR A 36 1.26 -4.19 4.25
CA TYR A 36 0.87 -3.08 3.40
C TYR A 36 0.69 -1.77 4.16
N VAL A 37 0.73 -0.68 3.41
CA VAL A 37 0.40 0.67 3.83
C VAL A 37 -0.50 1.29 2.76
N ASN A 38 -1.59 1.89 3.20
CA ASN A 38 -2.38 2.82 2.39
C ASN A 38 -1.88 4.24 2.66
N GLY A 39 -1.72 5.08 1.65
CA GLY A 39 -1.36 6.50 1.79
C GLY A 39 -2.37 7.38 1.06
N GLY A 40 -3.64 7.32 1.48
CA GLY A 40 -4.76 8.06 0.91
C GLY A 40 -5.36 7.47 -0.37
N HIS A 41 -5.04 6.22 -0.72
CA HIS A 41 -5.68 5.49 -1.82
C HIS A 41 -7.02 4.89 -1.36
N ASN A 42 -7.95 4.64 -2.28
CA ASN A 42 -9.15 3.86 -1.94
C ASN A 42 -8.75 2.42 -1.54
N PRO A 43 -9.38 1.80 -0.54
CA PRO A 43 -9.06 0.43 -0.15
C PRO A 43 -9.12 -0.51 -1.37
N PRO A 44 -8.12 -1.39 -1.59
CA PRO A 44 -8.21 -2.43 -2.62
C PRO A 44 -9.36 -3.40 -2.36
N LEU A 45 -9.86 -4.05 -3.42
CA LEU A 45 -10.75 -5.21 -3.26
C LEU A 45 -9.90 -6.44 -2.97
N HIS A 46 -10.23 -7.13 -1.88
CA HIS A 46 -9.67 -8.42 -1.51
C HIS A 46 -10.67 -9.52 -1.89
N TYR A 47 -10.28 -10.35 -2.86
CA TYR A 47 -10.98 -11.59 -3.17
C TYR A 47 -10.41 -12.73 -2.33
N ARG A 48 -11.28 -13.40 -1.56
CA ARG A 48 -10.96 -14.62 -0.82
C ARG A 48 -11.47 -15.84 -1.58
N ASP A 49 -10.58 -16.67 -2.10
CA ASP A 49 -10.95 -17.78 -2.97
C ASP A 49 -11.68 -18.90 -2.24
N ALA A 50 -11.32 -19.13 -0.97
CA ALA A 50 -12.00 -20.12 -0.12
C ALA A 50 -13.48 -19.77 0.10
N GLU A 51 -13.82 -18.48 0.12
CA GLU A 51 -15.20 -17.98 0.34
C GLU A 51 -15.92 -17.62 -0.97
N LYS A 52 -15.19 -17.58 -2.11
CA LYS A 52 -15.67 -17.04 -3.39
C LYS A 52 -16.28 -15.64 -3.25
N LYS A 53 -15.65 -14.78 -2.45
CA LYS A 53 -16.21 -13.48 -2.05
C LYS A 53 -15.19 -12.35 -2.18
N PHE A 54 -15.69 -11.18 -2.56
CA PHE A 54 -14.98 -9.91 -2.46
C PHE A 54 -15.34 -9.16 -1.18
N SER A 55 -14.35 -8.58 -0.53
CA SER A 55 -14.52 -7.55 0.50
C SER A 55 -13.47 -6.47 0.28
N TRP A 56 -13.71 -5.26 0.77
CA TRP A 56 -12.65 -4.26 0.84
C TRP A 56 -11.55 -4.76 1.79
N LEU A 57 -10.30 -4.50 1.45
CA LEU A 57 -9.18 -4.70 2.37
C LEU A 57 -9.32 -3.68 3.51
N ASP A 58 -9.18 -4.13 4.75
CA ASP A 58 -9.16 -3.22 5.89
C ASP A 58 -7.94 -2.33 5.78
N VAL A 59 -8.13 -1.01 5.68
CA VAL A 59 -7.04 -0.05 5.61
C VAL A 59 -7.24 1.02 6.67
N GLU A 60 -6.16 1.36 7.36
CA GLU A 60 -6.12 2.52 8.22
C GLU A 60 -6.22 3.78 7.36
N GLN A 61 -6.96 4.77 7.86
CA GLN A 61 -7.08 6.06 7.21
C GLN A 61 -5.78 6.84 7.37
N ASN A 62 -4.87 6.65 6.42
CA ASN A 62 -3.66 7.43 6.33
C ASN A 62 -3.88 8.63 5.40
N CYS A 63 -3.24 9.74 5.72
CA CYS A 63 -3.36 10.96 4.94
C CYS A 63 -2.51 10.87 3.65
N VAL A 64 -2.83 11.69 2.65
CA VAL A 64 -2.12 11.71 1.37
C VAL A 64 -0.68 12.17 1.55
N LEU A 65 0.24 11.56 0.81
CA LEU A 65 1.66 11.92 0.88
C LEU A 65 1.86 13.37 0.42
N GLY A 66 2.60 14.16 1.21
CA GLY A 66 2.91 15.56 0.93
C GLY A 66 1.98 16.61 1.57
N LEU A 67 1.02 16.21 2.42
CA LEU A 67 0.18 17.16 3.18
C LEU A 67 0.82 17.60 4.51
N MET A 68 1.60 16.73 5.16
CA MET A 68 2.25 16.98 6.46
C MET A 68 3.71 16.49 6.39
N ASP A 69 4.64 17.27 6.94
CA ASP A 69 6.09 17.01 6.84
C ASP A 69 6.53 15.73 7.58
N GLU A 70 5.82 15.33 8.64
CA GLU A 70 6.09 14.12 9.43
C GLU A 70 4.81 13.29 9.56
N MET A 71 4.56 12.40 8.60
CA MET A 71 3.41 11.52 8.62
C MET A 71 3.86 10.08 8.86
N ASP A 72 3.48 9.53 10.01
CA ASP A 72 3.62 8.11 10.28
C ASP A 72 2.52 7.34 9.54
N PHE A 73 2.94 6.51 8.59
CA PHE A 73 2.04 5.57 7.95
C PHE A 73 1.90 4.32 8.82
N VAL A 74 0.67 3.93 9.11
CA VAL A 74 0.41 2.71 9.88
C VAL A 74 0.54 1.50 8.96
N GLN A 75 1.54 0.66 9.21
CA GLN A 75 1.66 -0.64 8.55
C GLN A 75 0.58 -1.58 9.07
N GLN A 76 -0.08 -2.27 8.16
CA GLN A 76 -1.04 -3.33 8.44
C GLN A 76 -0.59 -4.64 7.80
N GLU A 77 -1.21 -5.73 8.22
CA GLU A 77 -0.94 -7.05 7.68
C GLU A 77 -2.21 -7.88 7.49
N THR A 78 -2.16 -8.78 6.53
CA THR A 78 -3.18 -9.81 6.32
C THR A 78 -2.54 -11.10 5.84
N GLN A 79 -3.24 -12.22 6.05
CA GLN A 79 -2.83 -13.52 5.55
C GLN A 79 -3.45 -13.75 4.17
N MET A 80 -2.62 -13.93 3.16
CA MET A 80 -3.05 -14.38 1.84
C MET A 80 -3.01 -15.90 1.77
N ASN A 81 -4.05 -16.49 1.20
CA ASN A 81 -4.10 -17.91 0.87
C ASN A 81 -3.94 -18.12 -0.63
N HIS A 82 -3.71 -19.37 -1.04
CA HIS A 82 -3.63 -19.71 -2.44
C HIS A 82 -4.94 -19.36 -3.17
N GLY A 83 -4.83 -18.57 -4.24
CA GLY A 83 -5.97 -18.12 -5.04
C GLY A 83 -6.56 -16.76 -4.63
N ASP A 84 -6.16 -16.21 -3.48
CA ASP A 84 -6.59 -14.87 -3.05
C ASP A 84 -6.00 -13.78 -3.95
N ILE A 85 -6.73 -12.67 -4.14
CA ILE A 85 -6.34 -11.55 -5.03
C ILE A 85 -6.53 -10.21 -4.29
N ILE A 86 -5.57 -9.29 -4.45
CA ILE A 86 -5.58 -7.90 -3.97
C ILE A 86 -5.36 -6.97 -5.17
#